data_AF-A0A5E4DAG0-F1
#
_entry.id   AF-A0A5E4DAG0-F1
#
_cell.length_a   1.000
_cell.length_b   1.000
_cell.length_c   1.000
_cell.angle_alpha   90.00
_cell.angle_beta   90.00
_cell.angle_gamma   90.00
#
_symmetry.space_group_name_H-M   'P 1'
#
loop_
_entity.id
_entity.type
_entity.pdbx_description
1 polymer ?
#
loop_
_entity_poly.entity_id
_entity_poly.type
_entity_poly.pdbx_seq_one_letter_code
_entity_poly.pdbx_strand_id
1 'polypeptide(L)'
;MGQQFSGTPAHDQHHDLASSFTAHLKNLEVENKIISQETISLIELQLKKGNIEEATFAINSVLEKNNNAQLNIAVTGESGAGKSSFINALRGIGHEEKDAALIGVVEMTMKRTPYIHPDFPNVIIWDLPGIGITKFQPKHYLENVKFREYDFFIIVSATRFKKNDLDLAKTIKIKKKDFYFVRTKVDCDLKNAQISKPTTFDREKVLQQIREDCVINFKSNNINKPQIFLISNCDLSKYDFPILKDKLLKDLLVQKHHDFMLSLLKIIDRAILRNRYFLKQFTWLEELKSKILATLPVESITSDK
;
A
#
# COMPACT_ATOMS: atom_id res chain seq x y z
N MET A 1 40.59 -36.37 -31.83
CA MET A 1 40.53 -35.20 -30.91
C MET A 1 39.40 -34.34 -31.43
N GLY A 2 38.20 -34.39 -30.85
CA GLY A 2 37.74 -33.50 -29.76
C GLY A 2 37.27 -32.17 -30.40
N GLN A 3 36.06 -31.65 -30.26
CA GLN A 3 35.02 -31.80 -29.25
C GLN A 3 33.64 -31.60 -29.90
N GLN A 4 32.63 -32.34 -29.40
CA GLN A 4 31.22 -32.02 -29.55
C GLN A 4 30.92 -30.73 -28.79
N PHE A 5 30.44 -29.69 -29.48
CA PHE A 5 29.63 -28.64 -28.85
C PHE A 5 28.16 -29.04 -28.95
N SER A 6 27.72 -29.88 -28.01
CA SER A 6 26.30 -30.10 -27.74
C SER A 6 25.92 -29.32 -26.49
N GLY A 7 25.50 -28.07 -26.68
CA GLY A 7 24.84 -27.26 -25.66
C GLY A 7 23.53 -26.74 -26.25
N THR A 8 22.42 -27.33 -25.83
CA THR A 8 21.07 -26.96 -26.27
C THR A 8 20.77 -25.52 -25.82
N PRO A 9 20.50 -24.56 -26.72
CA PRO A 9 20.33 -23.15 -26.33
C PRO A 9 19.15 -22.89 -25.39
N ALA A 10 18.16 -23.78 -25.39
CA ALA A 10 16.96 -23.68 -24.56
C ALA A 10 17.27 -23.88 -23.07
N HIS A 11 18.20 -24.77 -22.72
CA HIS A 11 18.48 -25.10 -21.31
C HIS A 11 19.18 -23.95 -20.57
N ASP A 12 20.09 -23.24 -21.23
CA ASP A 12 20.81 -22.10 -20.63
C ASP A 12 19.93 -20.87 -20.44
N GLN A 13 18.93 -20.66 -21.31
CA GLN A 13 18.08 -19.46 -21.27
C GLN A 13 17.00 -19.52 -20.19
N HIS A 14 16.44 -20.70 -19.91
CA HIS A 14 15.52 -20.88 -18.79
C HIS A 14 16.22 -20.77 -17.44
N HIS A 15 17.49 -21.21 -17.38
CA HIS A 15 18.34 -21.05 -16.21
C HIS A 15 18.68 -19.57 -15.94
N ASP A 16 18.89 -18.76 -16.99
CA ASP A 16 19.14 -17.31 -16.92
C ASP A 16 17.95 -16.53 -16.32
N LEU A 17 16.72 -16.83 -16.76
CA LEU A 17 15.49 -16.20 -16.23
C LEU A 17 15.24 -16.54 -14.75
N ALA A 18 15.37 -17.81 -14.37
CA ALA A 18 15.22 -18.23 -12.98
C ALA A 18 16.30 -17.58 -12.10
N SER A 19 17.55 -17.53 -12.58
CA SER A 19 18.66 -16.90 -11.86
C SER A 19 18.46 -15.39 -11.69
N SER A 20 17.94 -14.70 -12.72
CA SER A 20 17.61 -13.28 -12.64
C SER A 20 16.47 -13.00 -11.65
N PHE A 21 15.46 -13.88 -11.59
CA PHE A 21 14.37 -13.77 -10.62
C PHE A 21 14.88 -13.94 -9.18
N THR A 22 15.66 -14.99 -8.91
CA THR A 22 16.22 -15.27 -7.57
C THR A 22 17.21 -14.19 -7.12
N ALA A 23 18.07 -13.69 -8.03
CA ALA A 23 19.01 -12.61 -7.72
C ALA A 23 18.29 -11.30 -7.37
N HIS A 24 17.17 -11.02 -8.05
CA HIS A 24 16.35 -9.85 -7.75
C HIS A 24 15.66 -9.98 -6.39
N LEU A 25 15.15 -11.16 -6.03
CA LEU A 25 14.57 -11.42 -4.71
C LEU A 25 15.60 -11.30 -3.57
N LYS A 26 16.83 -11.81 -3.75
CA LYS A 26 17.89 -11.71 -2.73
C LYS A 26 18.33 -10.28 -2.44
N ASN A 27 18.36 -9.42 -3.46
CA ASN A 27 18.68 -8.00 -3.28
C ASN A 27 17.59 -7.22 -2.50
N LEU A 28 16.41 -7.81 -2.33
CA LEU A 28 15.25 -7.22 -1.64
C LEU A 28 15.09 -7.71 -0.19
N GLU A 29 15.99 -8.57 0.33
CA GLU A 29 15.88 -9.22 1.65
C GLU A 29 15.82 -8.27 2.86
N VAL A 30 15.96 -6.95 2.67
CA VAL A 30 15.80 -5.97 3.76
C VAL A 30 14.32 -5.56 3.98
N GLU A 31 13.39 -5.80 3.04
CA GLU A 31 12.00 -5.28 3.16
C GLU A 31 10.87 -6.25 2.68
N ASN A 32 10.75 -7.46 3.25
CA ASN A 32 9.47 -8.14 3.62
C ASN A 32 9.28 -9.63 3.23
N LYS A 33 8.54 -10.34 4.11
CA LYS A 33 7.84 -11.63 3.90
C LYS A 33 6.49 -11.42 3.19
N ILE A 34 6.50 -11.23 1.88
CA ILE A 34 5.30 -10.86 1.09
C ILE A 34 4.69 -12.07 0.38
N ILE A 35 5.55 -12.85 -0.25
CA ILE A 35 5.20 -14.06 -0.95
C ILE A 35 5.67 -15.22 -0.08
N SER A 36 4.81 -16.23 0.12
CA SER A 36 5.25 -17.43 0.84
C SER A 36 6.44 -18.05 0.13
N GLN A 37 7.40 -18.59 0.88
CA GLN A 37 8.55 -19.27 0.28
C GLN A 37 8.14 -20.41 -0.67
N GLU A 38 6.98 -21.02 -0.40
CA GLU A 38 6.35 -22.01 -1.27
C GLU A 38 5.99 -21.43 -2.65
N THR A 39 5.43 -20.22 -2.68
CA THR A 39 5.03 -19.56 -3.94
C THR A 39 6.24 -19.06 -4.72
N ILE A 40 7.27 -18.57 -4.04
CA ILE A 40 8.57 -18.24 -4.67
C ILE A 40 9.18 -19.49 -5.31
N SER A 41 9.23 -20.59 -4.56
CA SER A 41 9.76 -21.87 -5.02
C SER A 41 8.97 -22.41 -6.23
N LEU A 42 7.65 -22.22 -6.23
CA LEU A 42 6.79 -22.62 -7.35
C LEU A 42 7.06 -21.80 -8.61
N ILE A 43 7.19 -20.48 -8.50
CA ILE A 43 7.53 -19.60 -9.63
C ILE A 43 8.91 -19.95 -10.19
N GLU A 44 9.92 -20.12 -9.33
CA GLU A 44 11.27 -20.53 -9.75
C GLU A 44 11.26 -21.88 -10.48
N LEU A 45 10.51 -22.86 -9.96
CA LEU A 45 10.40 -24.17 -10.56
C LEU A 45 9.80 -24.10 -11.97
N GLN A 46 8.74 -23.31 -12.15
CA GLN A 46 8.09 -23.17 -13.46
C GLN A 46 9.00 -22.42 -14.46
N LEU A 47 9.72 -21.40 -14.02
CA LEU A 47 10.71 -20.70 -14.84
C LEU A 47 11.86 -21.62 -15.27
N LYS A 48 12.39 -22.45 -14.37
CA LYS A 48 13.44 -23.45 -14.68
C LYS A 48 12.96 -24.51 -15.68
N LYS A 49 11.69 -24.88 -15.62
CA LYS A 49 11.06 -25.83 -16.56
C LYS A 49 10.71 -25.20 -17.91
N GLY A 50 10.85 -23.87 -18.06
CA GLY A 50 10.44 -23.15 -19.26
C GLY A 50 8.91 -22.95 -19.39
N ASN A 51 8.15 -23.30 -18.35
CA ASN A 51 6.69 -23.16 -18.32
C ASN A 51 6.30 -21.72 -17.98
N ILE A 52 6.47 -20.81 -18.94
CA ILE A 52 6.23 -19.37 -18.73
C ILE A 52 4.76 -19.08 -18.42
N GLU A 53 3.83 -19.79 -19.05
CA GLU A 53 2.39 -19.60 -18.80
C GLU A 53 2.02 -19.92 -17.35
N GLU A 54 2.54 -21.02 -16.80
CA GLU A 54 2.28 -21.44 -15.42
C GLU A 54 2.96 -20.51 -14.41
N ALA A 55 4.18 -20.05 -14.71
CA ALA A 55 4.84 -19.02 -13.90
C ALA A 55 4.05 -17.70 -13.90
N THR A 56 3.52 -17.32 -15.06
CA THR A 56 2.70 -16.10 -15.23
C THR A 56 1.37 -16.24 -14.49
N PHE A 57 0.73 -17.40 -14.57
CA PHE A 57 -0.50 -17.69 -13.82
C PHE A 57 -0.26 -17.65 -12.32
N ALA A 58 0.82 -18.25 -11.81
CA ALA A 58 1.17 -18.20 -10.40
C ALA A 58 1.36 -16.75 -9.93
N ILE A 59 2.07 -15.92 -10.72
CA ILE A 59 2.27 -14.50 -10.39
C ILE A 59 0.95 -13.72 -10.46
N ASN A 60 0.11 -13.97 -11.46
CA ASN A 60 -1.22 -13.34 -11.59
C ASN A 60 -2.16 -13.74 -10.45
N SER A 61 -2.09 -14.98 -9.97
CA SER A 61 -2.88 -15.41 -8.82
C SER A 61 -2.46 -14.70 -7.52
N VAL A 62 -1.17 -14.40 -7.36
CA VAL A 62 -0.65 -13.58 -6.26
C VAL A 62 -1.10 -12.13 -6.42
N LEU A 63 -1.05 -11.59 -7.65
CA LEU A 63 -1.54 -10.26 -7.99
C LEU A 63 -3.02 -10.10 -7.65
N GLU A 64 -3.87 -11.06 -8.05
CA GLU A 64 -5.31 -11.00 -7.80
C GLU A 64 -5.64 -11.15 -6.31
N LYS A 65 -4.97 -12.07 -5.59
CA LYS A 65 -5.13 -12.19 -4.13
C LYS A 65 -4.74 -10.91 -3.39
N ASN A 66 -3.67 -10.24 -3.83
CA ASN A 66 -3.22 -9.00 -3.21
C ASN A 66 -4.08 -7.79 -3.62
N ASN A 67 -4.56 -7.74 -4.86
CA ASN A 67 -5.50 -6.70 -5.33
C ASN A 67 -6.85 -6.78 -4.60
N ASN A 68 -7.29 -7.98 -4.21
CA ASN A 68 -8.53 -8.20 -3.46
C ASN A 68 -8.39 -8.01 -1.95
N ALA A 69 -7.19 -7.71 -1.43
CA ALA A 69 -7.01 -7.46 -0.01
C ALA A 69 -7.69 -6.14 0.39
N GLN A 70 -8.65 -6.20 1.30
CA GLN A 70 -9.33 -5.02 1.85
C GLN A 70 -8.43 -4.34 2.87
N LEU A 71 -8.28 -3.02 2.76
CA LEU A 71 -7.62 -2.21 3.77
C LEU A 71 -8.67 -1.55 4.67
N ASN A 72 -8.46 -1.66 5.96
CA ASN A 72 -9.34 -1.13 7.00
C ASN A 72 -8.57 -0.09 7.84
N ILE A 73 -8.90 1.18 7.64
CA ILE A 73 -8.33 2.30 8.40
C ILE A 73 -9.29 2.66 9.53
N ALA A 74 -8.85 2.62 10.77
CA ALA A 74 -9.65 3.12 11.89
C ALA A 74 -9.40 4.60 12.13
N VAL A 75 -10.45 5.42 12.18
CA VAL A 75 -10.39 6.84 12.59
C VAL A 75 -11.08 6.99 13.93
N THR A 76 -10.38 7.52 14.93
CA THR A 76 -10.87 7.65 16.31
C THR A 76 -10.41 8.96 16.93
N GLY A 77 -11.02 9.36 18.04
CA GLY A 77 -10.84 10.68 18.65
C GLY A 77 -12.10 11.16 19.35
N GLU A 78 -12.02 12.21 20.15
CA GLU A 78 -13.17 12.77 20.86
C GLU A 78 -14.28 13.30 19.92
N SER A 79 -15.49 13.47 20.45
CA SER A 79 -16.55 14.21 19.75
C SER A 79 -16.07 15.61 19.39
N GLY A 80 -16.47 16.10 18.22
CA GLY A 80 -16.11 17.45 17.78
C GLY A 80 -14.65 17.64 17.40
N ALA A 81 -13.78 16.61 17.50
CA ALA A 81 -12.40 16.66 17.03
C ALA A 81 -12.29 16.76 15.49
N GLY A 82 -13.40 16.64 14.76
CA GLY A 82 -13.42 16.74 13.29
C GLY A 82 -13.15 15.43 12.57
N LYS A 83 -13.46 14.27 13.20
CA LYS A 83 -13.34 12.94 12.61
C LYS A 83 -14.10 12.83 11.28
N SER A 84 -15.41 13.11 11.29
CA SER A 84 -16.25 13.02 10.08
C SER A 84 -15.75 13.93 8.96
N SER A 85 -15.38 15.18 9.28
CA SER A 85 -14.79 16.10 8.32
C SER A 85 -13.49 15.56 7.73
N PHE A 86 -12.64 14.95 8.56
CA PHE A 86 -11.39 14.33 8.12
C PHE A 86 -11.63 13.10 7.23
N ILE A 87 -12.61 12.25 7.56
CA ILE A 87 -12.99 11.10 6.73
C ILE A 87 -13.46 11.56 5.35
N ASN A 88 -14.31 12.59 5.30
CA ASN A 88 -14.78 13.17 4.05
C ASN A 88 -13.63 13.77 3.24
N ALA A 89 -12.73 14.51 3.89
CA ALA A 89 -11.54 15.07 3.25
C ALA A 89 -10.61 13.98 2.69
N LEU A 90 -10.41 12.88 3.43
CA LEU A 90 -9.59 11.75 3.00
C LEU A 90 -10.20 11.03 1.79
N ARG A 91 -11.54 11.01 1.69
CA ARG A 91 -12.30 10.44 0.56
C ARG A 91 -12.48 11.40 -0.62
N GLY A 92 -12.12 12.67 -0.47
CA GLY A 92 -12.37 13.70 -1.48
C GLY A 92 -13.86 14.03 -1.68
N ILE A 93 -14.71 13.79 -0.68
CA ILE A 93 -16.17 14.00 -0.76
C ILE A 93 -16.55 15.26 0.01
N GLY A 94 -17.47 16.05 -0.56
CA GLY A 94 -18.09 17.20 0.08
C GLY A 94 -18.88 16.82 1.33
N HIS A 95 -18.91 17.72 2.31
CA HIS A 95 -19.48 17.45 3.64
C HIS A 95 -21.01 17.26 3.67
N GLU A 96 -21.70 17.68 2.61
CA GLU A 96 -23.16 17.61 2.48
C GLU A 96 -23.61 16.58 1.42
N GLU A 97 -22.67 15.84 0.85
CA GLU A 97 -22.99 14.81 -0.13
C GLU A 97 -23.66 13.59 0.50
N LYS A 98 -24.43 12.85 -0.31
CA LYS A 98 -25.30 11.75 0.14
C LYS A 98 -24.57 10.68 0.97
N ASP A 99 -23.32 10.38 0.62
CA ASP A 99 -22.51 9.35 1.27
C ASP A 99 -21.42 9.93 2.19
N ALA A 100 -21.55 11.21 2.57
CA ALA A 100 -20.65 11.89 3.48
C ALA A 100 -20.80 11.34 4.91
N ALA A 101 -19.69 11.26 5.62
CA ALA A 101 -19.70 11.09 7.07
C ALA A 101 -20.38 12.30 7.70
N LEU A 102 -21.45 12.06 8.45
CA LEU A 102 -22.26 13.13 9.04
C LEU A 102 -21.42 13.97 10.01
N ILE A 103 -21.44 15.29 9.79
CA ILE A 103 -20.80 16.26 10.67
C ILE A 103 -21.87 16.82 11.60
N GLY A 104 -21.68 16.60 12.89
CA GLY A 104 -22.57 17.09 13.94
C GLY A 104 -21.78 17.77 15.07
N VAL A 105 -22.44 18.69 15.77
CA VAL A 105 -21.93 19.29 17.01
C VAL A 105 -21.98 18.28 18.17
N VAL A 106 -22.94 17.35 18.12
CA VAL A 106 -23.13 16.25 19.06
C VAL A 106 -22.58 14.96 18.45
N GLU A 107 -22.03 14.07 19.26
CA GLU A 107 -21.52 12.79 18.77
C GLU A 107 -22.67 11.95 18.20
N MET A 108 -22.62 11.62 16.91
CA MET A 108 -23.67 10.83 16.22
C MET A 108 -23.30 9.34 16.12
N THR A 109 -22.02 9.02 16.25
CA THR A 109 -21.47 7.68 15.99
C THR A 109 -21.38 6.89 17.30
N MET A 110 -22.35 6.00 17.55
CA MET A 110 -22.38 5.10 18.72
C MET A 110 -21.82 3.70 18.41
N LYS A 111 -21.66 3.37 17.12
CA LYS A 111 -21.10 2.12 16.59
C LYS A 111 -20.13 2.47 15.48
N ARG A 112 -19.10 1.63 15.29
CA ARG A 112 -18.17 1.82 14.16
C ARG A 112 -18.94 1.86 12.84
N THR A 113 -18.63 2.82 11.97
CA THR A 113 -19.34 3.02 10.70
C THR A 113 -18.33 3.01 9.54
N PRO A 114 -18.51 2.14 8.53
CA PRO A 114 -17.60 2.06 7.40
C PRO A 114 -17.93 3.13 6.34
N TYR A 115 -16.88 3.69 5.74
CA TYR A 115 -16.94 4.59 4.60
C TYR A 115 -15.95 4.13 3.54
N ILE A 116 -16.48 3.70 2.38
CA ILE A 116 -15.66 3.23 1.26
C ILE A 116 -15.11 4.44 0.51
N HIS A 117 -13.83 4.38 0.12
CA HIS A 117 -13.23 5.42 -0.71
C HIS A 117 -13.76 5.32 -2.16
N PRO A 118 -14.25 6.42 -2.78
CA PRO A 118 -14.82 6.40 -4.13
C PRO A 118 -13.89 5.83 -5.19
N ASP A 119 -12.64 6.30 -5.21
CA ASP A 119 -11.65 5.87 -6.21
C ASP A 119 -10.95 4.54 -5.86
N PHE A 120 -11.07 4.08 -4.61
CA PHE A 120 -10.34 2.93 -4.09
C PHE A 120 -11.30 2.03 -3.29
N PRO A 121 -12.12 1.19 -3.94
CA PRO A 121 -13.16 0.40 -3.27
C PRO A 121 -12.62 -0.60 -2.23
N ASN A 122 -11.34 -0.96 -2.33
CA ASN A 122 -10.65 -1.81 -1.37
C ASN A 122 -10.10 -1.05 -0.16
N VAL A 123 -10.40 0.24 -0.02
CA VAL A 123 -10.05 1.09 1.12
C VAL A 123 -11.32 1.45 1.87
N ILE A 124 -11.46 0.92 3.09
CA ILE A 124 -12.55 1.23 4.00
C ILE A 124 -12.02 2.04 5.17
N ILE A 125 -12.55 3.25 5.32
CA ILE A 125 -12.27 4.15 6.43
C ILE A 125 -13.39 3.99 7.45
N TRP A 126 -13.05 3.58 8.66
CA TRP A 126 -13.99 3.31 9.73
C TRP A 126 -14.02 4.47 10.70
N ASP A 127 -15.17 5.15 10.81
CA ASP A 127 -15.41 6.10 11.90
C ASP A 127 -15.69 5.34 13.19
N LEU A 128 -14.86 5.55 14.21
CA LEU A 128 -15.00 4.91 15.51
C LEU A 128 -15.63 5.88 16.53
N PRO A 129 -16.49 5.37 17.43
CA PRO A 129 -17.07 6.18 18.51
C PRO A 129 -15.97 6.80 19.38
N GLY A 130 -16.18 8.04 19.85
CA GLY A 130 -15.24 8.73 20.72
C GLY A 130 -15.05 8.06 22.09
N ILE A 131 -13.80 7.98 22.53
CA ILE A 131 -13.40 7.27 23.76
C ILE A 131 -13.92 7.96 25.02
N GLY A 132 -14.07 9.29 25.00
CA GLY A 132 -14.46 10.08 26.18
C GLY A 132 -15.91 9.92 26.63
N ILE A 133 -16.79 9.34 25.80
CA ILE A 133 -18.23 9.20 26.09
C ILE A 133 -18.58 7.77 26.50
N THR A 134 -17.79 6.79 26.07
CA THR A 134 -18.04 5.41 26.45
C THR A 134 -17.79 5.25 27.95
N LYS A 135 -18.85 5.00 28.73
CA LYS A 135 -18.80 4.46 30.11
C LYS A 135 -18.07 3.09 30.19
N PHE A 136 -17.42 2.68 29.12
CA PHE A 136 -16.76 1.41 28.94
C PHE A 136 -15.30 1.54 29.31
N GLN A 137 -14.82 0.62 30.15
CA GLN A 137 -13.41 0.49 30.42
C GLN A 137 -12.64 0.29 29.09
N PRO A 138 -11.41 0.82 28.95
CA PRO A 138 -10.63 0.77 27.70
C PRO A 138 -10.55 -0.61 27.05
N LYS A 139 -10.56 -1.69 27.85
CA LYS A 139 -10.55 -3.08 27.37
C LYS A 139 -11.80 -3.45 26.57
N HIS A 140 -12.99 -3.04 27.03
CA HIS A 140 -14.25 -3.28 26.34
C HIS A 140 -14.40 -2.43 25.07
N TYR A 141 -13.84 -1.22 25.06
CA TYR A 141 -13.82 -0.37 23.87
C TYR A 141 -13.15 -1.08 22.69
N LEU A 142 -11.97 -1.66 22.90
CA LEU A 142 -11.19 -2.32 21.84
C LEU A 142 -11.88 -3.54 21.25
N GLU A 143 -12.61 -4.30 22.08
CA GLU A 143 -13.42 -5.44 21.63
C GLU A 143 -14.62 -4.96 20.82
N ASN A 144 -15.34 -3.94 21.30
CA ASN A 144 -16.53 -3.38 20.65
C ASN A 144 -16.21 -2.76 19.29
N VAL A 145 -15.08 -2.06 19.18
CA VAL A 145 -14.63 -1.51 17.89
C VAL A 145 -13.91 -2.54 17.04
N LYS A 146 -13.75 -3.78 17.51
CA LYS A 146 -13.03 -4.87 16.84
C LYS A 146 -11.63 -4.46 16.38
N PHE A 147 -10.84 -3.96 17.33
CA PHE A 147 -9.48 -3.44 17.14
C PHE A 147 -8.57 -4.26 16.22
N ARG A 148 -8.74 -5.60 16.20
CA ARG A 148 -7.91 -6.50 15.40
C ARG A 148 -8.13 -6.38 13.90
N GLU A 149 -9.27 -5.88 13.44
CA GLU A 149 -9.64 -5.84 12.01
C GLU A 149 -8.96 -4.71 11.21
N TYR A 150 -8.34 -3.72 11.88
CA TYR A 150 -7.75 -2.55 11.20
C TYR A 150 -6.27 -2.70 10.91
N ASP A 151 -5.80 -2.25 9.75
CA ASP A 151 -4.38 -2.29 9.39
C ASP A 151 -3.58 -1.25 10.18
N PHE A 152 -4.15 -0.04 10.31
CA PHE A 152 -3.59 1.03 11.14
C PHE A 152 -4.68 1.97 11.66
N PHE A 153 -4.28 2.83 12.59
CA PHE A 153 -5.16 3.78 13.29
C PHE A 153 -4.80 5.22 12.99
N ILE A 154 -5.80 6.08 12.87
CA ILE A 154 -5.65 7.52 12.83
C ILE A 154 -6.36 8.09 14.06
N ILE A 155 -5.57 8.68 14.96
CA ILE A 155 -6.06 9.35 16.15
C ILE A 155 -6.19 10.83 15.83
N VAL A 156 -7.44 11.29 15.75
CA VAL A 156 -7.81 12.67 15.45
C VAL A 156 -8.05 13.42 16.76
N SER A 157 -7.31 14.51 16.97
CA SER A 157 -7.44 15.35 18.15
C SER A 157 -7.51 16.81 17.75
N ALA A 158 -8.26 17.62 18.50
CA ALA A 158 -8.40 19.06 18.26
C ALA A 158 -8.14 19.85 19.55
N THR A 159 -7.67 21.08 19.41
CA THR A 159 -7.36 22.06 20.48
C THR A 159 -6.30 21.63 21.50
N ARG A 160 -6.57 20.62 22.33
CA ARG A 160 -5.68 20.18 23.41
C ARG A 160 -5.49 18.68 23.33
N PHE A 161 -4.27 18.23 23.59
CA PHE A 161 -3.96 16.83 23.71
C PHE A 161 -4.74 16.21 24.89
N LYS A 162 -5.38 15.07 24.66
CA LYS A 162 -6.25 14.41 25.65
C LYS A 162 -5.60 13.15 26.18
N LYS A 163 -5.85 12.86 27.46
CA LYS A 163 -5.40 11.60 28.09
C LYS A 163 -5.97 10.36 27.39
N ASN A 164 -7.21 10.45 26.90
CA ASN A 164 -7.86 9.36 26.17
C ASN A 164 -7.11 9.01 24.87
N ASP A 165 -6.70 10.02 24.10
CA ASP A 165 -5.93 9.85 22.86
C ASP A 165 -4.58 9.16 23.15
N LEU A 166 -3.94 9.54 24.25
CA LEU A 166 -2.68 8.95 24.71
C LEU A 166 -2.81 7.49 25.12
N ASP A 167 -3.83 7.16 25.92
CA ASP A 167 -4.05 5.81 26.42
C ASP A 167 -4.39 4.86 25.26
N LEU A 168 -5.10 5.36 24.25
CA LEU A 168 -5.31 4.63 23.01
C LEU A 168 -4.01 4.42 22.23
N ALA A 169 -3.21 5.47 22.02
CA ALA A 169 -1.93 5.37 21.32
C ALA A 169 -0.98 4.35 21.99
N LYS A 170 -0.92 4.35 23.32
CA LYS A 170 -0.19 3.34 24.10
C LYS A 170 -0.72 1.93 23.81
N THR A 171 -2.03 1.77 23.84
CA THR A 171 -2.66 0.47 23.60
C THR A 171 -2.39 -0.03 22.19
N ILE A 172 -2.46 0.84 21.18
CA ILE A 172 -2.13 0.52 19.80
C ILE A 172 -0.70 0.01 19.67
N LYS A 173 0.24 0.73 20.30
CA LYS A 173 1.66 0.37 20.30
C LYS A 173 1.93 -0.96 21.01
N ILE A 174 1.29 -1.21 22.15
CA ILE A 174 1.37 -2.50 22.88
C ILE A 174 0.86 -3.65 21.99
N LYS A 175 -0.17 -3.39 21.18
CA LYS A 175 -0.72 -4.35 20.22
C LYS A 175 0.07 -4.43 18.90
N LYS A 176 1.23 -3.77 18.81
CA LYS A 176 2.13 -3.77 17.64
C LYS A 176 1.44 -3.34 16.34
N LYS A 177 0.51 -2.39 16.44
CA LYS A 177 -0.09 -1.74 15.27
C LYS A 177 0.43 -0.32 15.14
N ASP A 178 0.44 0.17 13.91
CA ASP A 178 0.85 1.54 13.62
C ASP A 178 -0.30 2.52 13.82
N PHE A 179 0.06 3.75 14.16
CA PHE A 179 -0.89 4.85 14.22
C PHE A 179 -0.29 6.17 13.72
N TYR A 180 -1.19 7.03 13.23
CA TYR A 180 -0.92 8.41 12.87
C TYR A 180 -1.72 9.30 13.81
N PHE A 181 -1.09 10.36 14.30
CA PHE A 181 -1.74 11.37 15.12
C PHE A 181 -2.03 12.60 14.27
N VAL A 182 -3.29 12.97 14.15
CA VAL A 182 -3.76 14.07 13.30
C VAL A 182 -4.37 15.14 14.18
N ARG A 183 -3.67 16.28 14.30
CA ARG A 183 -4.12 17.46 15.02
C ARG A 183 -4.89 18.36 14.06
N THR A 184 -6.21 18.33 14.14
CA THR A 184 -7.11 19.11 13.28
C THR A 184 -7.35 20.51 13.83
N LYS A 185 -8.02 21.37 13.04
CA LYS A 185 -8.44 22.72 13.44
C LYS A 185 -7.30 23.68 13.78
N VAL A 186 -6.11 23.47 13.21
CA VAL A 186 -4.97 24.36 13.43
C VAL A 186 -5.20 25.76 12.85
N ASP A 187 -6.08 25.88 11.86
CA ASP A 187 -6.58 27.16 11.36
C ASP A 187 -7.32 27.95 12.45
N CYS A 188 -8.13 27.29 13.28
CA CYS A 188 -8.80 27.92 14.42
C CYS A 188 -7.79 28.35 15.49
N ASP A 189 -6.79 27.51 15.79
CA ASP A 189 -5.75 27.84 16.76
C ASP A 189 -4.94 29.07 16.31
N LEU A 190 -4.58 29.12 15.02
CA LEU A 190 -3.89 30.26 14.42
C LEU A 190 -4.74 31.53 14.46
N LYS A 191 -6.02 31.45 14.09
CA LYS A 191 -6.94 32.59 14.13
C LYS A 191 -7.08 33.12 15.56
N ASN A 192 -7.22 32.23 16.55
CA ASN A 192 -7.31 32.60 17.96
C ASN A 192 -6.02 33.25 18.46
N ALA A 193 -4.85 32.73 18.09
CA ALA A 193 -3.57 33.32 18.43
C ALA A 193 -3.39 34.71 17.80
N GLN A 194 -3.80 34.89 16.54
CA GLN A 194 -3.74 36.17 15.84
C GLN A 194 -4.64 37.22 16.51
N ILE A 195 -5.86 36.86 16.89
CA ILE A 195 -6.79 37.76 17.58
C ILE A 195 -6.27 38.10 18.99
N SER A 196 -5.73 37.12 19.71
CA SER A 196 -5.28 37.32 21.09
C SER A 196 -3.97 38.09 21.22
N LYS A 197 -3.08 37.96 20.22
CA LYS A 197 -1.73 38.51 20.22
C LYS A 197 -1.37 39.15 18.86
N PRO A 198 -2.11 40.16 18.39
CA PRO A 198 -1.98 40.66 17.02
C PRO A 198 -0.59 41.23 16.70
N THR A 199 0.09 41.83 17.68
CA THR A 199 1.41 42.46 17.49
C THR A 199 2.59 41.50 17.53
N THR A 200 2.41 40.31 18.12
CA THR A 200 3.48 39.30 18.29
C THR A 200 3.16 37.98 17.60
N PHE A 201 2.08 37.96 16.81
CA PHE A 201 1.63 36.78 16.10
C PHE A 201 2.65 36.36 15.05
N ASP A 202 3.03 35.08 15.12
CA ASP A 202 3.91 34.42 14.18
C ASP A 202 3.35 33.03 13.93
N ARG A 203 2.89 32.82 12.70
CA ARG A 203 2.22 31.59 12.27
C ARG A 203 3.10 30.36 12.50
N GLU A 204 4.36 30.42 12.11
CA GLU A 204 5.28 29.28 12.17
C GLU A 204 5.65 28.96 13.62
N LYS A 205 5.84 29.98 14.46
CA LYS A 205 6.05 29.76 15.91
C LYS A 205 4.86 29.09 16.57
N VAL A 206 3.63 29.48 16.22
CA VAL A 206 2.42 28.85 16.78
C VAL A 206 2.30 27.39 16.33
N LEU A 207 2.52 27.10 15.04
CA LEU A 207 2.52 25.72 14.53
C LEU A 207 3.60 24.87 15.20
N GLN A 208 4.81 25.42 15.36
CA GLN A 208 5.91 24.75 16.04
C GLN A 208 5.58 24.44 17.49
N GLN A 209 4.99 25.39 18.23
CA GLN A 209 4.54 25.18 19.61
C GLN A 209 3.50 24.06 19.72
N ILE A 210 2.51 24.03 18.82
CA ILE A 210 1.49 22.96 18.79
C ILE A 210 2.14 21.60 18.52
N ARG A 211 3.09 21.53 17.58
CA ARG A 211 3.82 20.29 17.26
C ARG A 211 4.67 19.82 18.44
N GLU A 212 5.40 20.73 19.08
CA GLU A 212 6.24 20.44 20.25
C GLU A 212 5.43 19.94 21.43
N ASP A 213 4.28 20.56 21.71
CA ASP A 213 3.35 20.09 22.75
C ASP A 213 2.91 18.64 22.49
N CYS A 214 2.52 18.32 21.25
CA CYS A 214 2.16 16.94 20.88
C CYS A 214 3.35 15.98 21.09
N VAL A 215 4.55 16.36 20.66
CA VAL A 215 5.77 15.54 20.80
C VAL A 215 6.11 15.30 22.27
N ILE A 216 6.07 16.34 23.11
CA ILE A 216 6.35 16.25 24.54
C ILE A 216 5.36 15.32 25.23
N ASN A 217 4.06 15.44 24.92
CA ASN A 217 3.02 14.60 25.49
C ASN A 217 3.25 13.10 25.16
N PHE A 218 3.68 12.78 23.94
CA PHE A 218 4.03 11.40 23.56
C PHE A 218 5.35 10.91 24.16
N LYS A 219 6.41 11.73 24.15
CA LYS A 219 7.74 11.37 24.68
C LYS A 219 7.70 11.11 26.18
N SER A 220 7.00 11.94 26.94
CA SER A 220 6.77 11.75 28.38
C SER A 220 6.05 10.44 28.73
N ASN A 221 5.56 9.73 27.71
CA ASN A 221 4.81 8.49 27.82
C ASN A 221 5.43 7.33 27.03
N ASN A 222 6.74 7.37 26.79
CA ASN A 222 7.54 6.32 26.12
C ASN A 222 7.15 6.07 24.64
N ILE A 223 6.60 7.08 23.98
CA ILE A 223 6.35 7.08 22.54
C ILE A 223 7.34 8.04 21.88
N ASN A 224 8.50 7.50 21.51
CA ASN A 224 9.67 8.30 21.09
C ASN A 224 9.58 8.87 19.65
N LYS A 225 8.76 8.28 18.78
CA LYS A 225 8.61 8.66 17.36
C LYS A 225 7.13 8.66 16.93
N PRO A 226 6.27 9.54 17.48
CA PRO A 226 4.90 9.67 17.01
C PRO A 226 4.87 10.30 15.61
N GLN A 227 4.08 9.77 14.69
CA GLN A 227 3.83 10.43 13.40
C GLN A 227 2.72 11.47 13.60
N ILE A 228 3.09 12.76 13.65
CA ILE A 228 2.17 13.87 13.95
C ILE A 228 1.96 14.72 12.71
N PHE A 229 0.69 15.01 12.39
CA PHE A 229 0.30 15.86 11.27
C PHE A 229 -0.65 16.94 11.74
N LEU A 230 -0.28 18.19 11.51
CA LEU A 230 -1.10 19.37 11.79
C LEU A 230 -1.93 19.69 10.53
N ILE A 231 -3.26 19.65 10.61
CA ILE A 231 -4.12 19.84 9.43
C ILE A 231 -5.29 20.78 9.70
N SER A 232 -5.84 21.31 8.61
CA SER A 232 -7.16 21.91 8.57
C SER A 232 -8.01 21.13 7.56
N ASN A 233 -9.22 20.73 7.95
CA ASN A 233 -10.16 20.09 7.03
C ASN A 233 -10.84 21.12 6.10
N CYS A 234 -10.66 22.41 6.33
CA CYS A 234 -11.22 23.49 5.51
C CYS A 234 -10.36 23.82 4.29
N ASP A 235 -9.06 23.58 4.37
CA ASP A 235 -8.11 23.82 3.26
C ASP A 235 -7.07 22.72 3.23
N LEU A 236 -7.33 21.73 2.37
CA LEU A 236 -6.53 20.52 2.23
C LEU A 236 -5.17 20.77 1.54
N SER A 237 -4.98 21.94 0.94
CA SER A 237 -3.70 22.31 0.29
C SER A 237 -2.66 22.84 1.28
N LYS A 238 -3.08 23.14 2.51
CA LYS A 238 -2.23 23.76 3.54
C LYS A 238 -1.80 22.75 4.61
N TYR A 239 -0.78 23.17 5.37
CA TYR A 239 -0.25 22.44 6.52
C TYR A 239 0.25 21.04 6.12
N ASP A 240 0.05 20.05 6.99
CA ASP A 240 0.60 18.70 6.79
C ASP A 240 -0.37 17.77 6.05
N PHE A 241 -1.53 18.23 5.54
CA PHE A 241 -2.49 17.34 4.86
C PHE A 241 -1.92 16.68 3.60
N PRO A 242 -1.21 17.39 2.70
CA PRO A 242 -0.57 16.75 1.55
C PRO A 242 0.47 15.71 1.97
N ILE A 243 1.27 16.02 3.00
CA ILE A 243 2.29 15.12 3.54
C ILE A 243 1.65 13.88 4.17
N LEU A 244 0.55 14.06 4.91
CA LEU A 244 -0.24 12.97 5.48
C LEU A 244 -0.79 12.08 4.37
N LYS A 245 -1.40 12.65 3.33
CA LYS A 245 -1.93 11.90 2.20
C LYS A 245 -0.84 11.09 1.52
N ASP A 246 0.31 11.69 1.22
CA ASP A 246 1.45 11.00 0.61
C ASP A 246 2.01 9.90 1.51
N LYS A 247 2.07 10.16 2.82
CA LYS A 247 2.55 9.17 3.80
C LYS A 247 1.60 7.99 3.92
N LEU A 248 0.29 8.26 4.01
CA LEU A 248 -0.73 7.22 3.97
C LEU A 248 -0.63 6.45 2.66
N LEU A 249 -0.58 7.11 1.50
CA LEU A 249 -0.39 6.44 0.21
C LEU A 249 0.88 5.59 0.15
N LYS A 250 2.02 6.08 0.64
CA LYS A 250 3.25 5.28 0.69
C LYS A 250 3.10 4.07 1.61
N ASP A 251 2.58 4.24 2.81
CA ASP A 251 2.41 3.14 3.76
C ASP A 251 1.36 2.13 3.26
N LEU A 252 0.35 2.60 2.53
CA LEU A 252 -0.61 1.79 1.76
C LEU A 252 0.09 1.00 0.66
N LEU A 253 0.96 1.62 -0.13
CA LEU A 253 1.69 0.97 -1.23
C LEU A 253 2.82 0.06 -0.73
N VAL A 254 3.39 0.31 0.46
CA VAL A 254 4.34 -0.59 1.12
C VAL A 254 3.61 -1.80 1.69
N GLN A 255 2.42 -1.62 2.26
CA GLN A 255 1.56 -2.73 2.67
C GLN A 255 0.94 -3.49 1.47
N LYS A 256 0.80 -2.84 0.29
CA LYS A 256 0.07 -3.40 -0.88
C LYS A 256 0.83 -3.49 -2.20
N HIS A 257 2.14 -3.25 -2.24
CA HIS A 257 3.02 -3.57 -3.37
C HIS A 257 2.79 -2.83 -4.69
N HIS A 258 3.37 -1.64 -4.87
CA HIS A 258 3.51 -1.07 -6.23
C HIS A 258 4.86 -1.42 -6.87
N ASP A 259 5.97 -1.14 -6.19
CA ASP A 259 7.29 -1.23 -6.82
C ASP A 259 7.78 -2.69 -7.03
N PHE A 260 7.48 -3.57 -6.07
CA PHE A 260 7.74 -5.01 -6.20
C PHE A 260 6.89 -5.66 -7.31
N MET A 261 5.62 -5.25 -7.46
CA MET A 261 4.76 -5.83 -8.51
C MET A 261 5.10 -5.28 -9.89
N LEU A 262 5.45 -3.99 -10.00
CA LEU A 262 5.93 -3.40 -11.24
C LEU A 262 7.26 -4.00 -11.70
N SER A 263 8.15 -4.39 -10.79
CA SER A 263 9.41 -5.05 -11.15
C SER A 263 9.20 -6.49 -11.59
N LEU A 264 8.30 -7.24 -10.95
CA LEU A 264 7.90 -8.59 -11.37
C LEU A 264 7.28 -8.61 -12.76
N LEU A 265 6.34 -7.70 -13.05
CA LEU A 265 5.71 -7.58 -14.36
C LEU A 265 6.75 -7.30 -15.46
N LYS A 266 7.74 -6.45 -15.19
CA LYS A 266 8.84 -6.15 -16.14
C LYS A 266 9.71 -7.38 -16.46
N ILE A 267 9.92 -8.29 -15.51
CA ILE A 267 10.69 -9.53 -15.74
C ILE A 267 9.89 -10.48 -16.64
N ILE A 268 8.58 -10.59 -16.40
CA ILE A 268 7.67 -11.43 -17.19
C ILE A 268 7.55 -10.90 -18.62
N ASP A 269 7.37 -9.59 -18.78
CA ASP A 269 7.28 -8.97 -20.11
C ASP A 269 8.54 -9.23 -20.94
N ARG A 270 9.72 -9.16 -20.33
CA ARG A 270 10.99 -9.53 -20.99
C ARG A 270 11.01 -11.01 -21.37
N ALA A 271 10.53 -11.90 -20.51
CA ALA A 271 10.47 -13.33 -20.79
C ALA A 271 9.52 -13.64 -21.97
N ILE A 272 8.33 -13.03 -21.99
CA ILE A 272 7.34 -13.17 -23.06
C ILE A 272 7.87 -12.61 -24.39
N LEU A 273 8.46 -11.41 -24.37
CA LEU A 273 9.05 -10.78 -25.57
C LEU A 273 10.18 -11.63 -26.15
N ARG A 274 11.06 -12.17 -25.29
CA ARG A 274 12.18 -13.03 -25.72
C ARG A 274 11.67 -14.34 -26.34
N ASN A 275 10.67 -14.99 -25.75
CA ASN A 275 10.06 -16.19 -26.34
C ASN A 275 9.38 -15.91 -27.69
N ARG A 276 8.67 -14.79 -27.83
CA ARG A 276 8.06 -14.39 -29.11
C ARG A 276 9.11 -14.15 -30.20
N TYR A 277 10.24 -13.54 -29.84
CA TYR A 277 11.35 -13.33 -30.77
C TYR A 277 11.97 -14.65 -31.21
N PHE A 278 12.21 -15.58 -30.27
CA PHE A 278 12.73 -16.92 -30.58
C PHE A 278 11.77 -17.76 -31.44
N LEU A 279 10.48 -17.77 -31.12
CA LEU A 279 9.48 -18.46 -31.93
C LEU A 279 9.44 -17.93 -33.37
N LYS A 280 9.54 -16.61 -33.55
CA LYS A 280 9.64 -16.00 -34.89
C LYS A 280 10.90 -16.44 -35.64
N GLN A 281 12.06 -16.49 -34.96
CA GLN A 281 13.29 -16.99 -35.57
C GLN A 281 13.18 -18.47 -35.94
N PHE A 282 12.54 -19.28 -35.07
CA PHE A 282 12.36 -20.70 -35.32
C PHE A 282 11.40 -20.97 -36.49
N THR A 283 10.27 -20.26 -36.57
CA THR A 283 9.37 -20.34 -37.73
C THR A 283 10.06 -19.86 -39.01
N TRP A 284 10.87 -18.80 -38.94
CA TRP A 284 11.66 -18.34 -40.07
C TRP A 284 12.69 -19.39 -40.54
N LEU A 285 13.34 -20.09 -39.61
CA LEU A 285 14.27 -21.18 -39.93
C LEU A 285 13.57 -22.39 -40.57
N GLU A 286 12.36 -22.75 -40.11
CA GLU A 286 11.55 -23.82 -40.73
C GLU A 286 10.99 -23.40 -42.11
N GLU A 287 10.61 -22.13 -42.30
CA GLU A 287 10.26 -21.57 -43.62
C GLU A 287 11.46 -21.57 -44.58
N LEU A 288 12.65 -21.24 -44.09
CA LEU A 288 13.88 -21.26 -44.88
C LEU A 288 14.26 -22.70 -45.27
N LYS A 289 14.14 -23.65 -44.34
CA LYS A 289 14.38 -25.07 -44.56
C LYS A 289 13.40 -25.67 -45.57
N SER A 290 12.11 -25.34 -45.47
CA SER A 290 11.09 -25.80 -46.41
C SER A 290 11.29 -25.20 -47.82
N LYS A 291 11.69 -23.93 -47.93
CA LYS A 291 12.09 -23.33 -49.22
C LYS A 291 13.31 -24.00 -49.84
N ILE A 292 14.34 -24.32 -49.05
CA ILE A 292 15.54 -25.02 -49.52
C ILE A 292 15.17 -26.43 -50.01
N LEU A 293 14.33 -27.16 -49.27
CA LEU A 293 13.84 -28.49 -49.69
C LEU A 293 13.02 -28.44 -50.97
N ALA A 294 12.22 -27.38 -51.19
CA ALA A 294 11.43 -27.20 -52.40
C ALA A 294 12.26 -26.83 -53.64
N THR A 295 13.50 -26.36 -53.46
CA THR A 295 14.44 -26.02 -54.55
C THR A 295 15.44 -27.12 -54.89
N LEU A 296 15.47 -28.23 -54.13
CA LEU A 296 16.28 -29.39 -54.48
C LEU A 296 15.61 -30.13 -55.65
N PRO A 297 16.33 -30.42 -56.74
CA PRO A 297 15.75 -31.19 -57.84
C PRO A 297 15.45 -32.61 -57.34
N VAL A 298 14.23 -33.08 -57.60
CA VAL A 298 13.87 -34.49 -57.48
C VAL A 298 14.62 -35.22 -58.59
N GLU A 299 15.87 -35.61 -58.35
CA GLU A 299 16.53 -36.58 -59.22
C GLU A 299 15.84 -37.93 -59.05
N SER A 300 15.15 -38.30 -60.12
CA SER A 300 14.55 -39.58 -60.40
C SER A 300 15.51 -40.73 -60.07
N ILE A 301 15.24 -41.46 -59.00
CA ILE A 301 15.61 -42.88 -58.93
C ILE A 301 14.46 -43.65 -59.59
N THR A 302 14.41 -43.55 -60.92
CA THR A 302 13.87 -44.61 -61.77
C THR A 302 15.05 -45.22 -62.49
N SER A 303 15.43 -46.43 -62.11
CA SER A 303 15.93 -47.42 -63.07
C SER A 303 15.37 -48.78 -62.67
N ASP A 304 14.50 -49.26 -63.55
CA ASP A 304 13.98 -50.61 -63.64
C ASP A 304 15.09 -51.67 -63.82
N LYS A 305 14.72 -52.90 -63.45
CA LYS A 305 15.31 -54.24 -63.70
C LYS A 305 16.34 -54.78 -62.70
#